data_AF-A0A535KTB6-F1
#
_entry.id   AF-A0A535KTB6-F1
#
_cell.length_a   1.000
_cell.length_b   1.000
_cell.length_c   1.000
_cell.angle_alpha   90.00
_cell.angle_beta   90.00
_cell.angle_gamma   90.00
#
_symmetry.space_group_name_H-M   'P 1'
#
loop_
_entity.id
_entity.type
_entity.pdbx_description
1 polymer ?
#
loop_
_entity_poly.entity_id
_entity_poly.type
_entity_poly.pdbx_seq_one_letter_code
_entity_poly.pdbx_strand_id
1 'polypeptide(L)'
;MTEFGGLRLSGSGGWGYSDARDPDQFLSIYAGLIDGLMQPGPVEGFCYTQLTDVEQETNGLLTFDRIPKVDPGLVRVATQTPKADSKNHP
;
A
#
# COMPACT_ATOMS: atom_id res chain seq x y z
N MET A 1 -4.95 12.55 1.21
CA MET A 1 -3.53 12.25 0.91
C MET A 1 -3.41 12.01 -0.58
N THR A 2 -2.65 12.84 -1.31
CA THR A 2 -2.55 12.70 -2.78
C THR A 2 -1.53 11.66 -3.23
N GLU A 3 -0.63 11.23 -2.34
CA GLU A 3 0.40 10.22 -2.59
C GLU A 3 0.82 9.57 -1.27
N PHE A 4 0.94 8.25 -1.28
CA PHE A 4 1.58 7.42 -0.27
C PHE A 4 1.85 6.03 -0.87
N GLY A 5 2.74 5.26 -0.25
CA GLY A 5 3.12 3.94 -0.75
C GLY A 5 4.61 3.74 -0.57
N GLY A 6 5.31 3.48 -1.67
CA GLY A 6 6.77 3.32 -1.62
C GLY A 6 7.23 1.95 -1.10
N LEU A 7 6.39 0.92 -1.22
CA LEU A 7 6.67 -0.40 -0.69
C LEU A 7 7.23 -1.30 -1.79
N ARG A 8 8.47 -1.76 -1.60
CA ARG A 8 9.14 -2.72 -2.48
C ARG A 8 8.98 -4.14 -1.96
N LEU A 9 8.71 -5.08 -2.84
CA LEU A 9 8.78 -6.51 -2.54
C LEU A 9 10.18 -7.04 -2.87
N SER A 10 10.84 -7.68 -1.92
CA SER A 10 12.17 -8.26 -2.10
C SER A 10 12.21 -9.21 -3.30
N GLY A 11 13.27 -9.11 -4.10
CA GLY A 11 13.41 -9.84 -5.36
C GLY A 11 12.92 -9.10 -6.61
N SER A 12 12.28 -7.94 -6.47
CA SER A 12 11.86 -7.09 -7.61
C SER A 12 12.99 -6.39 -8.37
N GLY A 13 14.24 -6.47 -7.88
CA GLY A 13 15.31 -5.56 -8.31
C GLY A 13 15.07 -4.12 -7.82
N GLY A 14 15.94 -3.18 -8.20
CA GLY A 14 15.73 -1.76 -7.93
C GLY A 14 15.69 -1.37 -6.43
N TRP A 15 15.13 -0.19 -6.16
CA TRP A 15 14.98 0.39 -4.83
C TRP A 15 13.51 0.73 -4.52
N GLY A 16 13.22 0.92 -3.24
CA GLY A 16 11.95 1.44 -2.73
C GLY A 16 12.13 2.23 -1.44
N TYR A 17 11.07 2.92 -0.98
CA TYR A 17 11.12 3.71 0.25
C TYR A 17 10.98 2.84 1.51
N SER A 18 10.41 1.65 1.37
CA SER A 18 10.27 0.63 2.40
C SER A 18 10.35 -0.75 1.77
N ASP A 19 10.76 -1.74 2.55
CA ASP A 19 11.01 -3.09 2.06
C ASP A 19 10.13 -4.12 2.77
N ALA A 20 9.44 -4.94 1.96
CA ALA A 20 8.84 -6.19 2.37
C ALA A 20 9.73 -7.35 1.90
N ARG A 21 9.99 -8.32 2.77
CA ARG A 21 10.81 -9.50 2.50
C ARG A 21 10.05 -10.59 1.73
N ASP A 22 8.72 -10.58 1.85
CA ASP A 22 7.81 -11.59 1.29
C ASP A 22 6.41 -10.98 1.05
N PRO A 23 5.54 -11.65 0.26
CA PRO A 23 4.18 -11.18 -0.02
C PRO A 23 3.33 -10.93 1.22
N ASP A 24 3.48 -11.73 2.27
CA ASP A 24 2.68 -11.60 3.50
C ASP A 24 3.06 -10.32 4.25
N GLN A 25 4.35 -10.03 4.35
CA GLN A 25 4.84 -8.78 4.92
C GLN A 25 4.43 -7.59 4.06
N PHE A 26 4.43 -7.72 2.73
CA PHE A 26 3.96 -6.67 1.84
C PHE A 26 2.51 -6.29 2.16
N LEU A 27 1.63 -7.30 2.25
CA LEU A 27 0.22 -7.10 2.60
C LEU A 27 0.05 -6.54 4.00
N SER A 28 0.83 -7.00 4.97
CA SER A 28 0.78 -6.50 6.35
C SER A 28 1.17 -5.02 6.43
N ILE A 29 2.24 -4.60 5.73
CA ILE A 29 2.66 -3.20 5.70
C ILE A 29 1.63 -2.35 4.95
N TYR A 30 1.17 -2.81 3.78
CA TYR A 30 0.14 -2.13 3.01
C TYR A 30 -1.12 -1.88 3.84
N ALA A 31 -1.64 -2.92 4.51
CA ALA A 31 -2.80 -2.81 5.39
C ALA A 31 -2.56 -1.81 6.54
N GLY A 32 -1.39 -1.86 7.18
CA GLY A 32 -1.05 -0.91 8.24
C GLY A 32 -1.00 0.56 7.77
N LEU A 33 -0.55 0.82 6.54
CA LEU A 33 -0.59 2.16 5.95
C LEU A 33 -2.03 2.64 5.75
N ILE A 34 -2.91 1.77 5.25
CA ILE A 34 -4.33 2.09 5.07
C ILE A 34 -5.00 2.31 6.43
N ASP A 35 -4.79 1.42 7.39
CA ASP A 35 -5.38 1.50 8.72
C ASP A 35 -5.03 2.82 9.43
N GLY A 36 -3.80 3.31 9.26
CA GLY A 36 -3.38 4.61 9.76
C GLY A 36 -4.12 5.77 9.11
N LEU A 37 -4.38 5.71 7.79
CA LEU A 37 -5.15 6.73 7.06
C LEU A 37 -6.65 6.68 7.38
N MET A 38 -7.16 5.52 7.78
CA MET A 38 -8.57 5.29 8.13
C MET A 38 -8.90 5.64 9.58
N GLN A 39 -7.93 6.06 10.40
CA GLN A 39 -8.20 6.59 11.73
C GLN A 39 -8.95 7.94 11.68
N PRO A 40 -9.63 8.35 12.76
CA PRO A 40 -10.26 9.67 12.83
C PRO A 40 -9.24 10.78 12.59
N GLY A 41 -9.55 11.71 11.69
CA GLY A 41 -8.64 12.78 11.32
C GLY A 41 -9.03 13.46 10.00
N PRO A 42 -8.21 14.43 9.54
CA PRO A 42 -8.53 15.27 8.38
C PRO A 42 -8.37 14.55 7.02
N VAL A 43 -7.87 13.32 6.99
CA VAL A 43 -7.67 12.56 5.75
C VAL A 43 -8.98 11.92 5.32
N GLU A 44 -9.61 12.41 4.24
CA GLU A 44 -10.87 11.86 3.70
C GLU A 44 -10.69 10.96 2.48
N GLY A 45 -9.45 10.64 2.14
CA GLY A 45 -9.14 9.80 0.99
C GLY A 45 -7.65 9.75 0.71
N PHE A 46 -7.27 8.78 -0.10
CA PHE A 46 -5.88 8.55 -0.46
C PHE A 46 -5.73 8.12 -1.92
N CYS A 47 -4.55 8.31 -2.47
CA CYS A 47 -4.13 7.71 -3.74
C CYS A 47 -2.84 6.95 -3.47
N TYR A 48 -2.84 5.63 -3.68
CA TYR A 48 -1.63 4.84 -3.56
C TYR A 48 -0.80 5.04 -4.81
N THR A 49 0.42 5.54 -4.63
CA THR A 49 1.40 5.65 -5.69
C THR A 49 2.60 4.76 -5.32
N GLN A 50 2.98 3.83 -6.18
CA GLN A 50 2.74 3.74 -7.63
C GLN A 50 1.91 2.49 -8.00
N LEU A 51 1.24 2.50 -9.16
CA LEU A 51 0.48 1.35 -9.64
C LEU A 51 1.39 0.24 -10.17
N THR A 52 2.39 0.61 -10.98
CA THR A 52 3.38 -0.30 -11.58
C THR A 52 4.77 0.16 -11.20
N ASP A 53 5.72 -0.76 -11.15
CA ASP A 53 7.14 -0.42 -11.10
C ASP A 53 7.56 0.42 -12.31
N VAL A 54 8.51 1.33 -12.10
CA VAL A 54 9.07 2.21 -13.13
C VAL A 54 10.59 2.20 -13.02
N GLU A 55 11.25 1.64 -14.03
CA GLU A 55 12.71 1.52 -14.11
C GLU A 55 13.32 0.93 -12.83
N GLN A 56 14.16 1.69 -12.10
CA GLN A 56 14.77 1.22 -10.85
C GLN A 56 13.88 1.46 -9.62
N GLU A 57 12.78 2.20 -9.75
CA GLU A 57 11.83 2.41 -8.65
C GLU A 57 10.78 1.30 -8.68
N THR A 58 10.84 0.41 -7.69
CA THR A 58 10.07 -0.84 -7.68
C THR A 58 9.02 -0.87 -6.58
N ASN A 59 8.31 0.26 -6.44
CA ASN A 59 7.31 0.53 -5.41
C ASN A 59 5.88 0.16 -5.86
N GLY A 60 5.71 -0.37 -7.08
CA GLY A 60 4.41 -0.64 -7.67
C GLY A 60 3.66 -1.76 -6.97
N LEU A 61 2.32 -1.69 -6.99
CA LEU A 61 1.47 -2.86 -6.69
C LEU A 61 1.63 -3.96 -7.76
N LEU A 62 1.99 -3.54 -8.97
CA LEU A 62 2.30 -4.39 -10.10
C LEU A 62 3.79 -4.28 -10.45
N THR A 63 4.36 -5.33 -11.03
CA THR A 63 5.67 -5.30 -11.66
C THR A 63 5.67 -4.37 -12.87
N PHE A 64 6.86 -4.16 -13.47
CA PHE A 64 7.03 -3.40 -14.71
C PHE A 64 6.12 -3.91 -15.84
N ASP A 65 6.00 -5.25 -15.96
CA ASP A 65 5.14 -5.92 -16.94
C ASP A 65 3.66 -6.02 -16.51
N ARG A 66 3.25 -5.24 -15.50
CA ARG A 66 1.88 -5.17 -14.96
C ARG A 66 1.38 -6.48 -14.35
N ILE A 67 2.29 -7.32 -13.86
CA ILE A 67 1.94 -8.53 -13.12
C ILE A 67 1.75 -8.16 -11.64
N PRO A 68 0.64 -8.54 -10.98
CA PRO A 68 0.46 -8.29 -9.56
C PRO A 68 1.58 -8.89 -8.72
N LYS A 69 2.15 -8.11 -7.79
CA LYS A 69 3.18 -8.61 -6.86
C LYS A 69 2.60 -9.46 -5.73
N VAL A 70 1.35 -9.18 -5.39
CA VAL A 70 0.54 -9.89 -4.39
C VAL A 70 -0.87 -10.04 -4.94
N ASP A 71 -1.69 -10.90 -4.32
CA ASP A 71 -3.08 -11.10 -4.73
C ASP A 71 -3.88 -9.79 -4.66
N PRO A 72 -4.40 -9.27 -5.80
CA PRO A 72 -5.24 -8.07 -5.82
C PRO A 72 -6.50 -8.18 -4.96
N GLY A 73 -7.01 -9.39 -4.73
CA GLY A 73 -8.13 -9.63 -3.82
C GLY A 73 -7.81 -9.25 -2.38
N LEU A 74 -6.60 -9.55 -1.91
CA LEU A 74 -6.14 -9.19 -0.57
C LEU A 74 -5.85 -7.68 -0.45
N VAL A 75 -5.25 -7.09 -1.49
CA VAL A 75 -5.07 -5.63 -1.58
C VAL A 75 -6.41 -4.92 -1.49
N ARG A 76 -7.41 -5.35 -2.27
CA ARG A 76 -8.76 -4.79 -2.27
C ARG A 76 -9.39 -4.81 -0.88
N VAL A 77 -9.27 -5.92 -0.15
CA VAL A 77 -9.84 -6.03 1.21
C VAL A 77 -9.26 -4.94 2.11
N ALA A 78 -7.93 -4.75 2.10
CA ALA A 78 -7.28 -3.68 2.85
C ALA A 78 -7.66 -2.27 2.34
N THR A 79 -7.70 -2.04 1.02
CA THR A 79 -8.08 -0.73 0.45
C THR A 79 -9.51 -0.33 0.83
N GLN A 80 -10.40 -1.30 1.02
CA GLN A 80 -11.81 -1.09 1.36
C GLN A 80 -12.07 -0.97 2.87
N THR A 81 -11.02 -0.88 3.71
CA THR A 81 -11.18 -0.59 5.15
C THR A 81 -12.01 0.68 5.34
N PRO A 82 -13.14 0.62 6.06
CA PRO A 82 -13.94 1.81 6.36
C PRO A 82 -13.18 2.77 7.26
N LYS A 83 -13.35 4.08 7.03
CA LYS A 83 -12.86 5.10 7.95
C LYS A 83 -13.56 4.97 9.30
N ALA A 84 -12.78 4.99 10.38
CA ALA A 84 -13.30 4.93 11.73
C ALA A 84 -14.07 6.21 12.09
N ASP A 85 -15.20 6.04 12.77
CA ASP A 85 -16.01 7.17 13.23
C ASP A 85 -15.29 7.98 14.30
N SER A 86 -15.34 9.31 14.15
CA SER A 86 -14.79 10.26 15.13
C SER A 86 -15.50 10.24 16.49
N LYS A 87 -16.64 9.54 16.61
CA LYS A 87 -17.48 9.49 17.82
C LYS A 87 -17.07 8.42 18.84
N ASN A 88 -16.07 7.59 18.55
CA ASN A 88 -15.64 6.47 19.39
C ASN A 88 -14.27 6.67 20.06
N HIS A 89 -13.82 7.90 20.24
CA HIS A 89 -12.62 8.18 21.06
C HIS A 89 -13.04 8.59 22.49
N PRO A 90 -12.54 7.92 23.55
CA PRO A 90 -12.65 8.42 24.92
C PRO A 90 -11.85 9.71 25.13
#